data_AF-A0A7E4WC11-F1
#
_entry.id   AF-A0A7E4WC11-F1
#
_cell.length_a   1.000
_cell.length_b   1.000
_cell.length_c   1.000
_cell.angle_alpha   90.00
_cell.angle_beta   90.00
_cell.angle_gamma   90.00
#
_symmetry.space_group_name_H-M   'P 1'
#
loop_
_entity.id
_entity.type
_entity.pdbx_description
1 polymer ?
#
loop_
_entity_poly.entity_id
_entity_poly.type
_entity_poly.pdbx_seq_one_letter_code
_entity_poly.pdbx_strand_id
1 'polypeptide(L)'
;MRFSAIADDSKSVEALTTAISSAAKYSKQGVVSVKILPDSLSFVCATGVRDGFFMEIRMEQQEVFSAFHMEGLAPDNNAIVFEMDLTQLMQAMTIKEEATKWKLVKRNNLPHLAIEMRVNAILKYIPVMIHCER
;
A
#
# COMPACT_ATOMS: atom_id res chain seq x y z
N MET A 1 8.79 2.46 13.07
CA MET A 1 7.59 2.66 12.25
C MET A 1 6.55 1.59 12.50
N ARG A 2 5.27 1.95 12.41
CA ARG A 2 4.11 1.06 12.50
C ARG A 2 3.09 1.50 11.46
N PHE A 3 2.40 0.55 10.84
CA PHE A 3 1.28 0.83 9.94
C PHE A 3 0.23 -0.27 10.07
N SER A 4 -1.03 0.13 10.17
CA SER A 4 -2.20 -0.74 10.05
C SER A 4 -3.36 0.05 9.45
N ALA A 5 -4.06 -0.53 8.48
CA ALA A 5 -5.28 0.04 7.92
C ALA A 5 -6.34 -1.05 7.71
N ILE A 6 -7.61 -0.69 7.80
CA ILE A 6 -8.76 -1.58 7.58
C ILE A 6 -9.74 -0.88 6.64
N ALA A 7 -10.06 -1.52 5.52
CA ALA A 7 -11.24 -1.22 4.71
C ALA A 7 -12.25 -2.35 4.95
N ASP A 8 -13.44 -2.03 5.45
CA ASP A 8 -14.42 -3.01 5.95
C ASP A 8 -15.73 -3.04 5.17
N ASP A 9 -15.76 -2.38 4.02
CA ASP A 9 -16.86 -2.46 3.05
C ASP A 9 -16.36 -2.69 1.62
N SER A 10 -17.24 -3.21 0.77
CA SER A 10 -16.94 -3.59 -0.61
C SER A 10 -16.57 -2.41 -1.50
N LYS A 11 -17.10 -1.21 -1.27
CA LYS A 11 -16.76 -0.02 -2.09
C LYS A 11 -15.34 0.44 -1.80
N SER A 12 -14.94 0.42 -0.53
CA SER A 12 -13.56 0.74 -0.12
C SER A 12 -12.56 -0.26 -0.68
N VAL A 13 -12.88 -1.56 -0.65
CA VAL A 13 -12.06 -2.62 -1.27
C VAL A 13 -12.00 -2.44 -2.80
N GLU A 14 -13.10 -2.09 -3.45
CA GLU A 14 -13.15 -1.81 -4.89
C GLU A 14 -12.30 -0.58 -5.26
N ALA A 15 -12.37 0.50 -4.48
CA ALA A 15 -11.55 1.69 -4.66
C ALA A 15 -10.05 1.36 -4.55
N LEU A 16 -9.65 0.59 -3.53
CA LEU A 16 -8.26 0.11 -3.38
C LEU A 16 -7.84 -0.73 -4.58
N THR A 17 -8.66 -1.70 -4.98
CA THR A 17 -8.36 -2.59 -6.11
C THR A 17 -8.20 -1.82 -7.42
N THR A 18 -9.01 -0.78 -7.60
CA THR A 18 -8.96 0.12 -8.76
C THR A 18 -7.68 0.96 -8.76
N ALA A 19 -7.30 1.53 -7.62
CA ALA A 19 -6.07 2.28 -7.46
C ALA A 19 -4.83 1.41 -7.73
N ILE A 20 -4.78 0.20 -7.16
CA ILE A 20 -3.73 -0.79 -7.37
C ILE A 20 -3.61 -1.17 -8.85
N SER A 21 -4.74 -1.51 -9.48
CA SER A 21 -4.79 -1.90 -10.90
C SER A 21 -4.35 -0.76 -11.81
N SER A 22 -4.67 0.48 -11.44
CA SER A 22 -4.27 1.67 -12.19
C SER A 22 -2.77 1.92 -12.02
N ALA A 23 -2.25 1.88 -10.80
CA ALA A 23 -0.81 1.99 -10.54
C ALA A 23 0.00 0.93 -11.30
N ALA A 24 -0.50 -0.32 -11.33
CA ALA A 24 0.17 -1.43 -12.01
C ALA A 24 0.38 -1.17 -13.51
N LYS A 25 -0.59 -0.55 -14.20
CA LYS A 25 -0.49 -0.21 -15.63
C LYS A 25 0.66 0.74 -15.95
N TYR A 26 1.05 1.57 -14.98
CA TYR A 26 2.06 2.60 -15.15
C TYR A 26 3.35 2.31 -14.37
N SER A 27 3.37 1.21 -13.61
CA SER A 27 4.55 0.75 -12.90
C SER A 27 5.58 0.16 -13.86
N LYS A 28 6.86 0.52 -13.68
CA LYS A 28 7.96 -0.07 -14.45
C LYS A 28 8.29 -1.43 -13.84
N GLN A 29 8.20 -2.50 -14.63
CA GLN A 29 8.47 -3.87 -14.18
C GLN A 29 7.60 -4.34 -13.00
N GLY A 30 6.42 -3.75 -12.81
CA GLY A 30 5.52 -4.12 -11.71
C GLY A 30 5.86 -3.51 -10.35
N VAL A 31 6.91 -2.69 -10.24
CA VAL A 31 7.33 -2.10 -8.96
C VAL A 31 6.72 -0.70 -8.78
N VAL A 32 6.17 -0.44 -7.60
CA VAL A 32 5.60 0.85 -7.21
C VAL A 32 6.17 1.33 -5.89
N SER A 33 6.26 2.64 -5.70
CA SER A 33 6.46 3.25 -4.40
C SER A 33 5.11 3.48 -3.72
N VAL A 34 4.97 3.04 -2.47
CA VAL A 34 3.82 3.34 -1.62
C VAL A 34 4.26 4.38 -0.60
N LYS A 35 3.49 5.46 -0.50
CA LYS A 35 3.67 6.53 0.47
C LYS A 35 2.49 6.57 1.42
N ILE A 36 2.77 6.49 2.72
CA ILE A 36 1.77 6.55 3.79
C ILE A 36 2.04 7.79 4.61
N LEU A 37 1.03 8.65 4.70
CA LEU A 37 0.98 9.85 5.52
C LEU A 37 -0.15 9.71 6.54
N PRO A 38 -0.24 10.61 7.55
CA PRO A 38 -1.30 10.53 8.55
C PRO A 38 -2.72 10.65 7.98
N ASP A 39 -2.84 11.31 6.82
CA ASP A 39 -4.10 11.62 6.15
C ASP A 39 -4.34 10.76 4.90
N SER A 40 -3.35 10.02 4.40
CA SER A 40 -3.44 9.46 3.06
C SER A 40 -2.53 8.26 2.83
N LEU A 41 -2.90 7.45 1.84
CA LEU A 41 -2.09 6.40 1.24
C LEU A 41 -2.01 6.64 -0.26
N SER A 42 -0.80 6.59 -0.81
CA SER A 42 -0.57 6.89 -2.22
C SER A 42 0.27 5.81 -2.89
N PHE A 43 -0.10 5.49 -4.14
CA PHE A 43 0.72 4.71 -5.06
C PHE A 43 1.42 5.67 -6.02
N VAL A 44 2.75 5.68 -6.00
CA VAL A 44 3.59 6.58 -6.78
C VAL A 44 4.35 5.77 -7.83
N CYS A 45 4.05 6.05 -9.10
CA CYS A 45 4.75 5.53 -10.26
C CYS A 45 5.57 6.67 -10.86
N ALA A 46 6.85 6.73 -10.51
CA ALA A 46 7.80 7.65 -11.11
C ALA A 46 8.76 6.87 -11.99
N THR A 47 8.90 7.28 -13.25
CA THR A 47 10.03 6.83 -14.06
C THR A 47 11.21 7.77 -13.81
N GLY A 48 12.44 7.26 -13.96
CA GLY A 48 13.64 8.04 -13.65
C GLY A 48 13.66 9.37 -14.42
N VAL A 49 14.49 10.32 -13.97
CA VAL A 49 14.59 11.72 -14.45
C VAL A 49 14.60 11.88 -15.99
N ARG A 50 15.02 10.86 -16.73
CA ARG A 50 15.09 10.84 -18.20
C ARG A 50 13.77 10.48 -18.91
N ASP A 51 12.88 9.77 -18.24
CA ASP A 51 11.63 9.25 -18.80
C ASP A 51 10.45 10.23 -18.58
N GLY A 52 10.61 11.23 -17.70
CA GLY A 52 9.72 12.39 -17.58
C GLY A 52 8.28 12.10 -17.14
N PHE A 53 7.98 10.90 -16.64
CA PHE A 53 6.63 10.47 -16.31
C PHE A 53 6.47 10.27 -14.80
N PHE A 54 5.46 10.93 -14.25
CA PHE A 54 5.09 10.85 -12.84
C PHE A 54 3.58 10.66 -12.74
N MET A 55 3.17 9.65 -11.98
CA MET A 55 1.79 9.43 -11.57
C MET A 55 1.76 9.17 -10.08
N GLU A 56 0.84 9.84 -9.39
CA GLU A 56 0.49 9.57 -8.01
C GLU A 56 -1.02 9.34 -7.92
N ILE A 57 -1.42 8.18 -7.39
CA ILE A 57 -2.80 7.87 -7.05
C ILE A 57 -2.90 7.97 -5.54
N ARG A 58 -3.49 9.07 -5.06
CA ARG A 58 -3.64 9.37 -3.64
C ARG A 58 -5.05 9.04 -3.17
N MET A 59 -5.13 8.35 -2.04
CA MET A 59 -6.37 7.97 -1.37
C MET A 59 -6.40 8.64 0.00
N GLU A 60 -7.39 9.50 0.24
CA GLU A 60 -7.62 10.11 1.55
C GLU A 60 -8.12 9.06 2.53
N GLN A 61 -7.45 8.93 3.67
CA GLN A 61 -7.63 7.77 4.53
C GLN A 61 -9.04 7.69 5.12
N GLN A 62 -9.63 8.83 5.44
CA GLN A 62 -10.98 8.94 6.00
C GLN A 62 -12.10 8.49 5.04
N GLU A 63 -11.82 8.46 3.73
CA GLU A 63 -12.82 8.11 2.70
C GLU A 63 -12.81 6.61 2.38
N VAL A 64 -11.79 5.87 2.83
CA VAL A 64 -11.51 4.49 2.38
C VAL A 64 -11.32 3.54 3.55
N PHE A 65 -10.75 4.01 4.66
CA PHE A 65 -10.40 3.15 5.78
C PHE A 65 -11.24 3.49 7.00
N SER A 66 -11.91 2.49 7.57
CA SER A 66 -12.61 2.61 8.85
C SER A 66 -11.67 2.64 10.05
N ALA A 67 -10.44 2.13 9.87
CA ALA A 67 -9.36 2.31 10.82
C ALA A 67 -8.04 2.52 10.08
N PHE A 68 -7.29 3.53 10.49
CA PHE A 68 -5.98 3.84 9.92
C PHE A 68 -5.05 4.31 11.03
N HIS A 69 -3.93 3.62 11.20
CA HIS A 69 -2.92 3.94 12.19
C HIS A 69 -1.55 3.85 11.57
N MET A 70 -0.78 4.93 11.68
CA MET A 70 0.58 4.99 11.17
C MET A 70 1.48 5.76 12.13
N GLU A 71 2.73 5.33 12.21
CA GLU A 71 3.81 6.02 12.90
C GLU A 71 5.09 5.83 12.06
N GLY A 72 5.65 6.94 11.57
CA GLY A 72 6.83 6.99 10.73
C GLY A 72 8.12 6.69 11.50
N LEU A 73 9.25 7.07 10.93
CA LEU A 73 10.55 6.99 11.60
C LEU A 73 11.01 8.34 12.18
N ALA A 74 10.64 9.45 11.53
CA ALA A 74 11.06 10.79 11.93
C ALA A 74 9.92 11.54 12.65
N PRO A 75 10.20 12.23 13.77
CA PRO A 75 9.23 13.10 14.44
C PRO A 75 8.75 14.25 13.54
N ASP A 76 9.66 14.79 12.73
CA ASP A 76 9.43 15.99 11.92
C ASP A 76 8.85 15.68 10.53
N ASN A 77 8.91 14.41 10.11
CA ASN A 77 8.33 13.91 8.86
C ASN A 77 7.69 12.55 9.12
N ASN A 78 6.43 12.58 9.59
CA ASN A 78 5.67 11.38 9.93
C ASN A 78 5.15 10.68 8.67
N ALA A 79 6.07 10.12 7.90
CA ALA A 79 5.79 9.39 6.66
C ALA A 79 6.40 7.98 6.72
N ILE A 80 5.81 7.08 5.95
CA ILE A 80 6.40 5.79 5.63
C ILE A 80 6.42 5.66 4.11
N VAL A 81 7.59 5.42 3.54
CA VAL A 81 7.76 5.22 2.11
C VAL A 81 8.40 3.85 1.89
N PHE A 82 7.87 3.06 0.96
CA PHE A 82 8.46 1.78 0.60
C PHE A 82 8.14 1.38 -0.82
N GLU A 83 8.98 0.52 -1.40
CA GLU A 83 8.73 -0.10 -2.70
C GLU A 83 8.22 -1.53 -2.55
N MET A 84 7.37 -1.95 -3.49
CA MET A 84 6.84 -3.31 -3.56
C MET A 84 6.47 -3.72 -4.98
N ASP A 85 6.44 -5.04 -5.22
CA ASP A 85 5.92 -5.64 -6.45
C ASP A 85 4.38 -5.72 -6.40
N LEU A 86 3.73 -4.97 -7.29
CA LEU A 86 2.28 -4.92 -7.43
C LEU A 86 1.69 -6.23 -7.93
N THR A 87 2.45 -7.08 -8.61
CA THR A 87 1.95 -8.37 -9.14
C THR A 87 1.43 -9.25 -8.00
N GLN A 88 2.18 -9.32 -6.90
CA GLN A 88 1.80 -10.09 -5.71
C GLN A 88 0.60 -9.47 -4.99
N LEU A 89 0.51 -8.13 -4.97
CA LEU A 89 -0.63 -7.43 -4.38
C LEU A 89 -1.91 -7.61 -5.18
N MET A 90 -1.84 -7.49 -6.51
CA MET A 90 -2.99 -7.75 -7.38
C MET A 90 -3.50 -9.17 -7.20
N GLN A 91 -2.60 -10.16 -7.10
CA GLN A 91 -2.95 -11.55 -6.79
C GLN A 91 -3.55 -11.72 -5.38
N ALA A 92 -3.22 -10.85 -4.42
CA ALA A 92 -3.83 -10.85 -3.08
C ALA A 92 -5.25 -10.29 -3.12
N MET A 93 -5.48 -9.29 -3.96
CA MET A 93 -6.72 -8.52 -4.06
C MET A 93 -7.69 -9.02 -5.15
N THR A 94 -7.38 -10.11 -5.86
CA THR A 94 -8.19 -10.59 -7.00
C THR A 94 -9.56 -11.16 -6.59
N ILE A 95 -9.73 -11.50 -5.31
CA ILE A 95 -10.95 -12.11 -4.80
C ILE A 95 -11.91 -10.98 -4.43
N LYS A 96 -13.16 -11.04 -4.94
CA LYS A 96 -14.23 -10.14 -4.49
C LYS A 96 -14.45 -10.35 -3.00
N GLU A 97 -14.04 -9.35 -2.23
CA GLU A 97 -14.03 -9.40 -0.78
C GLU A 97 -14.65 -8.12 -0.24
N GLU A 98 -15.29 -8.25 0.91
CA GLU A 98 -15.98 -7.14 1.55
C GLU A 98 -15.10 -6.39 2.54
N ALA A 99 -13.95 -6.96 2.94
CA ALA A 99 -13.04 -6.34 3.88
C ALA A 99 -11.60 -6.80 3.73
N THR A 100 -10.66 -5.87 3.90
CA THR A 100 -9.22 -6.13 3.90
C THR A 100 -8.53 -5.37 5.02
N LYS A 101 -7.50 -5.98 5.61
CA LYS A 101 -6.63 -5.36 6.60
C LYS A 101 -5.18 -5.41 6.14
N TRP A 102 -4.55 -4.25 6.18
CA TRP A 102 -3.19 -4.03 5.71
C TRP A 102 -2.32 -3.71 6.90
N LYS A 103 -1.13 -4.32 7.00
CA LYS A 103 -0.22 -4.08 8.13
C LYS A 103 1.24 -4.21 7.72
N LEU A 104 2.08 -3.28 8.12
CA LEU A 104 3.53 -3.49 8.04
C LEU A 104 4.00 -4.39 9.18
N VAL A 105 4.70 -5.46 8.83
CA VAL A 105 5.22 -6.46 9.77
C VAL A 105 6.65 -6.84 9.41
N LYS A 106 7.35 -7.46 10.36
CA LYS A 106 8.68 -8.02 10.15
C LYS A 106 8.58 -9.55 10.16
N ARG A 107 9.00 -10.23 9.09
CA ARG A 107 9.17 -11.69 9.05
C ARG A 107 10.62 -12.02 8.68
N ASN A 108 11.24 -12.92 9.43
CA ASN A 108 12.64 -13.33 9.21
C ASN A 108 13.60 -12.12 9.07
N ASN A 109 13.41 -11.12 9.92
CA ASN A 109 14.12 -9.84 9.89
C ASN A 109 13.93 -8.96 8.65
N LEU A 110 13.03 -9.30 7.73
CA LEU A 110 12.71 -8.51 6.54
C LEU A 110 11.32 -7.86 6.66
N PRO A 111 11.15 -6.60 6.22
CA PRO A 111 9.87 -5.92 6.24
C PRO A 111 8.94 -6.48 5.16
N HIS A 112 7.67 -6.63 5.52
CA HIS A 112 6.60 -7.09 4.63
C HIS A 112 5.34 -6.27 4.85
N LEU A 113 4.55 -6.12 3.80
CA LEU A 113 3.15 -5.72 3.88
C LEU A 113 2.29 -6.99 3.99
N ALA A 114 1.68 -7.17 5.16
CA ALA A 114 0.69 -8.21 5.39
C ALA A 114 -0.68 -7.74 4.91
N ILE A 115 -1.33 -8.54 4.08
CA ILE A 115 -2.68 -8.32 3.57
C ILE A 115 -3.54 -9.47 4.07
N GLU A 116 -4.52 -9.14 4.90
CA GLU A 116 -5.49 -10.07 5.49
C GLU A 116 -6.87 -9.82 4.88
N MET A 117 -7.42 -10.83 4.19
CA MET A 117 -8.78 -10.80 3.64
C MET A 117 -9.71 -11.54 4.59
N ARG A 118 -10.74 -10.86 5.13
CA ARG A 118 -11.51 -11.38 6.28
C ARG A 118 -12.36 -12.60 5.94
N VAL A 119 -12.96 -12.67 4.75
CA VAL A 119 -13.96 -13.72 4.44
C VAL A 119 -13.29 -15.08 4.25
N ASN A 120 -12.09 -15.10 3.66
CA ASN A 120 -11.38 -16.34 3.33
C ASN A 120 -10.21 -16.65 4.26
N ALA A 121 -9.99 -15.86 5.32
CA ALA A 121 -8.83 -15.95 6.21
C ALA A 121 -7.48 -15.99 5.45
N ILE A 122 -7.43 -15.40 4.26
CA ILE A 122 -6.23 -15.37 3.43
C ILE A 122 -5.31 -14.30 4.00
N LEU A 123 -4.10 -14.74 4.37
CA LEU A 123 -3.04 -13.86 4.84
C LEU A 123 -1.84 -13.97 3.89
N LYS A 124 -1.59 -12.92 3.12
CA LYS A 124 -0.41 -12.82 2.25
C LYS A 124 0.60 -11.85 2.83
N TYR A 125 1.88 -12.19 2.67
CA TYR A 125 2.99 -11.35 3.08
C TYR A 125 3.77 -10.95 1.83
N ILE A 126 3.75 -9.67 1.50
CA ILE A 126 4.43 -9.13 0.33
C ILE A 126 5.71 -8.46 0.82
N PRO A 127 6.91 -8.91 0.39
CA PRO A 127 8.16 -8.25 0.74
C PRO A 127 8.15 -6.78 0.29
N VAL A 128 8.70 -5.89 1.10
CA VAL A 128 8.82 -4.47 0.77
C VAL A 128 10.25 -3.98 0.97
N MET A 129 10.64 -2.92 0.26
CA MET A 129 11.89 -2.20 0.50
C MET A 129 11.57 -0.85 1.13
N ILE A 130 11.92 -0.68 2.40
CA ILE A 130 11.59 0.55 3.16
C ILE A 130 12.61 1.63 2.84
N HIS A 131 12.12 2.82 2.51
CA HIS A 131 12.94 4.02 2.32
C HIS A 131 12.85 4.89 3.57
N CYS A 132 14.00 5.16 4.19
CA CYS A 132 14.09 6.10 5.29
C CYS A 132 14.43 7.47 4.70
N GLU A 133 13.46 8.37 4.58
CA GLU A 133 13.76 9.78 4.37
C GLU A 133 14.39 10.31 5.67
N ARG A 134 15.66 10.72 5.59
CA ARG A 134 16.41 11.33 6.70
C ARG A 134 16.22 12.83 6.73
#